data_AF-A0A820M0A1-F1
#
_entry.id   AF-A0A820M0A1-F1
#
_cell.length_a   1.000
_cell.length_b   1.000
_cell.length_c   1.000
_cell.angle_alpha   90.00
_cell.angle_beta   90.00
_cell.angle_gamma   90.00
#
_symmetry.space_group_name_H-M   'P 1'
#
loop_
_entity.id
_entity.type
_entity.pdbx_description
1 polymer ?
#
loop_
_entity_poly.entity_id
_entity_poly.type
_entity_poly.pdbx_seq_one_letter_code
_entity_poly.pdbx_strand_id
1 'polypeptide(L)'
;YFNFFDTPGINDTGGYLADNENLNRIFECIQSFEYLTALVLVLNGTQARLTVNIKNVLERFHDRIPDGFYSNMILILTNCSSHTINFESINFLNHTAIFYMQNSAFSSDPQTWSEQTREILQRDWNISIQTMNDFIKTLVLLAPVSTKSLLDLNNDRNIIRSVLHESRLMIMELQQIEDELIALEQAAFIYSENVEKYTTKNGAQTKNILVNILNELILDGNS
;
A
#
# COMPACT_ATOMS: atom_id res chain seq x y z
N TYR A 1 25.51 20.51 16.08
CA TYR A 1 24.40 21.34 15.55
C TYR A 1 23.40 20.37 14.95
N PHE A 2 22.11 20.49 15.31
CA PHE A 2 21.06 19.62 14.79
C PHE A 2 20.21 20.39 13.79
N ASN A 3 19.96 19.78 12.63
CA ASN A 3 18.98 20.27 11.67
C ASN A 3 17.68 19.49 11.90
N PHE A 4 16.62 20.20 12.26
CA PHE A 4 15.29 19.62 12.41
C PHE A 4 14.47 19.94 11.16
N PHE A 5 13.89 18.90 10.57
CA PHE A 5 13.01 19.02 9.40
C PHE A 5 11.62 18.60 9.83
N ASP A 6 10.70 19.56 9.81
CA ASP A 6 9.29 19.28 10.05
C ASP A 6 8.64 18.75 8.77
N THR A 7 7.75 17.78 8.90
CA THR A 7 7.14 17.08 7.78
C THR A 7 5.62 17.25 7.79
N PRO A 8 4.95 17.14 6.62
CA PRO A 8 3.50 17.12 6.59
C PRO A 8 2.95 16.02 7.50
N GLY A 9 1.87 16.31 8.21
CA GLY A 9 1.17 15.33 9.03
C GLY A 9 0.72 14.13 8.20
N ILE A 10 0.83 12.94 8.78
CA ILE A 10 0.31 11.71 8.18
C ILE A 10 -1.02 11.37 8.87
N ASN A 11 -2.01 10.87 8.13
CA ASN A 11 -3.40 10.70 8.55
C ASN A 11 -4.16 12.03 8.75
N ASP A 12 -3.91 13.01 7.88
CA ASP A 12 -4.74 14.20 7.76
C ASP A 12 -5.95 13.92 6.84
N THR A 13 -7.01 14.70 7.02
CA THR A 13 -8.37 14.65 6.45
C THR A 13 -8.53 14.34 4.94
N GLY A 14 -7.45 14.16 4.17
CA GLY A 14 -7.44 13.80 2.75
C GLY A 14 -7.46 12.30 2.43
N GLY A 15 -7.42 11.41 3.42
CA GLY A 15 -7.53 9.96 3.24
C GLY A 15 -6.32 9.29 2.59
N TYR A 16 -6.49 8.05 2.12
CA TYR A 16 -5.39 7.14 1.73
C TYR A 16 -4.41 7.72 0.68
N LEU A 17 -4.91 8.44 -0.32
CA LEU A 17 -4.08 8.99 -1.40
C LEU A 17 -3.22 10.15 -0.89
N ALA A 18 -3.79 11.04 -0.08
CA ALA A 18 -3.05 12.14 0.53
C ALA A 18 -1.96 11.62 1.48
N ASP A 19 -2.24 10.57 2.26
CA ASP A 19 -1.23 9.93 3.10
C ASP A 19 -0.06 9.36 2.28
N ASN A 20 -0.35 8.77 1.12
CA ASN A 20 0.68 8.22 0.26
C ASN A 20 1.57 9.31 -0.35
N GLU A 21 0.97 10.44 -0.74
CA GLU A 21 1.71 11.60 -1.23
C GLU A 21 2.56 12.22 -0.12
N ASN A 22 2.03 12.39 1.09
CA ASN A 22 2.78 12.89 2.24
C ASN A 22 3.96 11.97 2.58
N LEU A 23 3.75 10.65 2.57
CA LEU A 23 4.82 9.67 2.75
C LEU A 23 5.89 9.80 1.66
N ASN A 24 5.52 9.95 0.39
CA ASN A 24 6.49 10.14 -0.70
C ASN A 24 7.35 11.39 -0.46
N ARG A 25 6.73 12.53 -0.13
CA ARG A 25 7.44 13.78 0.16
C ARG A 25 8.41 13.64 1.34
N ILE A 26 8.03 12.91 2.38
CA ILE A 26 8.88 12.61 3.53
C ILE A 26 10.12 11.82 3.09
N PHE A 27 9.94 10.74 2.34
CA PHE A 27 11.06 9.91 1.90
C PHE A 27 11.95 10.62 0.87
N GLU A 28 11.38 11.41 -0.05
CA GLU A 28 12.15 12.26 -0.96
C GLU A 28 13.01 13.28 -0.21
N CYS A 29 12.45 13.90 0.84
CA CYS A 29 13.19 14.81 1.71
C CYS A 29 14.36 14.07 2.39
N ILE A 30 14.09 12.92 3.03
CA ILE A 30 15.13 12.10 3.68
C ILE A 30 16.23 11.70 2.68
N GLN A 31 15.84 11.29 1.47
CA GLN A 31 16.76 10.85 0.41
C GLN A 31 17.64 11.99 -0.13
N SER A 32 17.27 13.25 0.06
CA SER A 32 18.09 14.40 -0.34
C SER A 32 19.34 14.60 0.53
N PHE A 33 19.39 13.97 1.70
CA PHE A 33 20.55 14.01 2.60
C PHE A 33 21.40 12.75 2.44
N GLU A 34 22.70 12.84 2.72
CA GLU A 34 23.61 11.67 2.68
C GLU A 34 23.50 10.80 3.94
N TYR A 35 23.21 11.42 5.08
CA TYR A 35 23.12 10.78 6.38
C TYR A 35 21.92 11.30 7.18
N LEU A 36 21.29 10.41 7.94
CA LEU A 36 20.23 10.72 8.89
C LEU A 36 20.63 10.26 10.30
N THR A 37 20.57 11.18 11.27
CA THR A 37 20.89 10.86 12.67
C THR A 37 19.71 10.23 13.40
N ALA A 38 18.50 10.75 13.20
CA ALA A 38 17.32 10.23 13.87
C ALA A 38 16.07 10.46 13.02
N LEU A 39 15.14 9.53 13.13
CA LEU A 39 13.79 9.64 12.60
C LEU A 39 12.81 9.66 13.77
N VAL A 40 12.18 10.81 13.99
CA VAL A 40 11.33 11.03 15.15
C VAL A 40 9.86 10.90 14.74
N LEU A 41 9.19 9.88 15.26
CA LEU A 41 7.75 9.70 15.09
C LEU A 41 7.03 10.35 16.27
N VAL A 42 6.12 11.28 15.99
CA VAL A 42 5.31 11.95 17.01
C VAL A 42 3.88 11.48 16.89
N LEU A 43 3.36 10.80 17.92
CA LEU A 43 1.99 10.28 17.96
C LEU A 43 1.25 10.80 19.20
N ASN A 44 -0.07 10.94 19.12
CA ASN A 44 -0.89 11.30 20.27
C ASN A 44 -1.15 10.07 21.16
N GLY A 45 -0.55 10.04 22.35
CA GLY A 45 -0.60 8.90 23.27
C GLY A 45 -1.90 8.75 24.07
N THR A 46 -2.81 9.72 23.99
CA THR A 46 -4.15 9.62 24.63
C THR A 46 -5.19 8.95 23.74
N GLN A 47 -4.89 8.80 22.45
CA GLN A 47 -5.78 8.07 21.54
C GLN A 47 -5.60 6.56 21.76
N ALA A 48 -6.59 5.98 22.45
CA ALA A 48 -6.70 4.58 22.85
C ALA A 48 -6.48 3.55 21.73
N ARG A 49 -6.75 3.97 20.50
CA ARG A 49 -6.79 3.11 19.32
C ARG A 49 -5.79 3.64 18.32
N LEU A 50 -4.79 2.81 18.00
CA LEU A 50 -4.26 2.81 16.65
C LEU A 50 -5.45 2.58 15.73
N THR A 51 -5.98 3.66 15.16
CA THR A 51 -7.03 3.53 14.15
C THR A 51 -6.46 2.70 12.99
N VAL A 52 -7.35 2.02 12.25
CA VAL A 52 -6.94 1.26 11.05
C VAL A 52 -6.10 2.13 10.13
N ASN A 53 -6.41 3.43 10.02
CA ASN A 53 -5.65 4.38 9.23
C ASN A 53 -4.22 4.58 9.74
N ILE A 54 -4.04 4.84 11.04
CA ILE A 54 -2.69 5.00 11.64
C ILE A 54 -1.88 3.72 11.48
N LYS A 55 -2.51 2.55 11.68
CA LYS A 55 -1.85 1.26 11.51
C LYS A 55 -1.39 1.04 10.07
N ASN A 56 -2.27 1.29 9.09
CA ASN A 56 -1.94 1.20 7.67
C ASN A 56 -0.84 2.20 7.25
N VAL A 57 -0.83 3.40 7.83
CA VAL A 57 0.24 4.38 7.61
C VAL A 57 1.57 3.86 8.14
N LEU A 58 1.58 3.35 9.37
CA LEU A 58 2.78 2.85 10.03
C LEU A 58 3.34 1.59 9.38
N GLU A 59 2.48 0.68 8.93
CA GLU A 59 2.89 -0.49 8.14
C GLU A 59 3.52 -0.04 6.80
N ARG A 60 2.87 0.88 6.08
CA ARG A 60 3.44 1.44 4.85
C ARG A 60 4.77 2.14 5.08
N PHE A 61 4.93 2.81 6.22
CA PHE A 61 6.17 3.48 6.61
C PHE A 61 7.27 2.48 6.94
N HIS A 62 6.96 1.49 7.79
CA HIS A 62 7.83 0.34 8.11
C HIS A 62 8.33 -0.32 6.85
N ASP A 63 7.45 -0.58 5.89
CA ASP A 63 7.85 -1.20 4.64
C ASP A 63 8.95 -0.39 3.94
N ARG A 64 8.94 0.94 3.95
CA ARG A 64 9.95 1.74 3.21
C ARG A 64 11.23 2.01 3.97
N ILE A 65 11.37 1.48 5.19
CA ILE A 65 12.54 1.73 6.02
C ILE A 65 13.43 0.49 6.03
N PRO A 66 14.71 0.62 5.62
CA PRO A 66 15.67 -0.47 5.76
C PRO A 66 15.93 -0.80 7.24
N ASP A 67 16.21 -2.06 7.56
CA ASP A 67 16.35 -2.51 8.95
C ASP A 67 17.38 -1.72 9.77
N GLY A 68 18.46 -1.27 9.13
CA GLY A 68 19.51 -0.47 9.77
C GLY A 68 19.06 0.92 10.26
N PHE A 69 17.86 1.38 9.90
CA PHE A 69 17.30 2.66 10.36
C PHE A 69 16.52 2.54 11.67
N TYR A 70 16.08 1.34 12.06
CA TYR A 70 15.27 1.17 13.27
C TYR A 70 16.02 1.56 14.55
N SER A 71 17.35 1.40 14.60
CA SER A 71 18.19 1.86 15.71
C SER A 71 18.18 3.38 15.90
N ASN A 72 17.81 4.11 14.85
CA ASN A 72 17.79 5.57 14.81
C ASN A 72 16.36 6.12 14.83
N MET A 73 15.36 5.25 15.03
CA MET A 73 13.98 5.67 15.22
C MET A 73 13.73 6.00 16.69
N ILE A 74 13.05 7.12 16.91
CA ILE A 74 12.60 7.58 18.23
C ILE A 74 11.10 7.81 18.15
N LEU A 75 10.39 7.33 19.17
CA LEU A 75 8.96 7.56 19.31
C LEU A 75 8.73 8.60 20.41
N ILE A 76 7.94 9.63 20.10
CA ILE A 76 7.46 10.62 21.06
C ILE A 76 5.94 10.52 21.12
N LEU A 77 5.42 10.19 22.31
CA LEU A 77 4.00 10.16 22.59
C LEU A 77 3.59 11.45 23.28
N THR A 78 2.75 12.24 22.61
CA THR A 78 2.26 13.52 23.10
C THR A 78 0.93 13.40 23.83
N ASN A 79 0.60 14.40 24.64
CA ASN A 79 -0.62 14.50 25.46
C ASN A 79 -0.74 13.44 26.57
N CYS A 80 0.30 12.64 26.81
CA CYS A 80 0.28 11.58 27.80
C CYS A 80 1.51 11.62 28.72
N SER A 81 1.45 10.79 29.75
CA SER A 81 2.54 10.46 30.64
C SER A 81 2.75 8.95 30.62
N SER A 82 3.89 8.47 31.11
CA SER A 82 4.22 7.04 31.17
C SER A 82 3.13 6.17 31.82
N HIS A 83 2.36 6.73 32.76
CA HIS A 83 1.30 6.04 33.50
C HIS A 83 -0.12 6.23 32.92
N THR A 84 -0.29 7.10 31.91
CA THR A 84 -1.59 7.43 31.30
C THR A 84 -1.67 7.03 29.83
N ILE A 85 -0.66 6.30 29.34
CA ILE A 85 -0.62 5.74 28.01
C ILE A 85 -1.81 4.80 27.79
N ASN A 86 -2.51 5.01 26.67
CA ASN A 86 -3.53 4.10 26.18
C ASN A 86 -3.19 3.66 24.75
N PHE A 87 -1.92 3.38 24.50
CA PHE A 87 -1.42 3.09 23.16
C PHE A 87 -0.99 1.63 23.07
N GLU A 88 -1.57 0.89 22.13
CA GLU A 88 -1.15 -0.48 21.84
C GLU A 88 0.29 -0.47 21.28
N SER A 89 1.14 -1.37 21.78
CA SER A 89 2.52 -1.50 21.31
C SER A 89 2.56 -1.80 19.80
N ILE A 90 3.33 -1.03 19.05
CA ILE A 90 3.61 -1.30 17.64
C ILE A 90 4.79 -2.26 17.57
N ASN A 91 4.58 -3.46 17.01
CA ASN A 91 5.56 -4.55 17.02
C ASN A 91 6.96 -4.16 16.50
N PHE A 92 7.05 -3.30 15.50
CA PHE A 92 8.34 -2.87 14.94
C PHE A 92 9.02 -1.73 15.71
N LEU A 93 8.32 -1.11 16.67
CA LEU A 93 8.85 -0.07 17.55
C LEU A 93 9.33 -0.62 18.91
N ASN A 94 9.29 -1.93 19.11
CA ASN A 94 9.65 -2.58 20.38
C ASN A 94 11.10 -2.31 20.85
N HIS A 95 11.99 -1.89 19.94
CA HIS A 95 13.39 -1.56 20.25
C HIS A 95 13.71 -0.06 20.14
N THR A 96 12.69 0.79 19.93
CA THR A 96 12.87 2.23 19.78
C THR A 96 12.79 2.95 21.12
N ALA A 97 13.55 4.04 21.27
CA ALA A 97 13.45 4.88 22.44
C ALA A 97 12.08 5.58 22.45
N ILE A 98 11.33 5.45 23.55
CA ILE A 98 10.00 6.04 23.71
C ILE A 98 10.07 7.17 24.75
N PHE A 99 9.63 8.36 24.34
CA PHE A 99 9.50 9.53 25.21
C PHE A 99 8.03 9.90 25.36
N TYR A 100 7.66 10.38 26.55
CA TYR A 100 6.30 10.80 26.87
C TYR A 100 6.30 12.29 27.17
N MET A 101 5.43 13.04 26.51
CA MET A 101 5.41 14.49 26.60
C MET A 101 3.98 15.01 26.80
N GLN A 102 3.81 15.86 27.81
CA GLN A 102 2.55 16.53 28.07
C GLN A 102 2.65 17.99 27.57
N ASN A 103 1.92 18.29 26.50
CA ASN A 103 1.97 19.60 25.84
C ASN A 103 0.83 20.52 26.28
N SER A 104 0.13 20.19 27.37
CA SER A 104 -0.97 20.95 27.98
C SER A 104 -0.62 22.43 28.22
N ALA A 105 0.66 22.73 28.50
CA ALA A 105 1.16 24.09 28.74
C ALA A 105 0.94 25.06 27.57
N PHE A 106 0.75 24.56 26.34
CA PHE A 106 0.51 25.39 25.15
C PHE A 106 -0.97 25.42 24.72
N SER A 107 -1.84 24.74 25.45
CA SER A 107 -3.22 24.47 25.00
C SER A 107 -4.22 25.58 25.30
N SER A 108 -3.92 26.45 26.27
CA SER A 108 -4.85 27.48 26.74
C SER A 108 -4.14 28.79 27.05
N ASP A 109 -4.88 29.89 26.98
CA ASP A 109 -4.35 31.24 27.20
C ASP A 109 -3.86 31.39 28.66
N PRO A 110 -2.57 31.75 28.89
CA PRO A 110 -2.01 31.99 30.22
C PRO A 110 -2.80 32.97 31.10
N GLN A 111 -3.58 33.88 30.51
CA GLN A 111 -4.40 34.84 31.24
C GLN A 111 -5.65 34.22 31.89
N THR A 112 -6.06 33.04 31.42
CA THR A 112 -7.26 32.34 31.90
C THR A 112 -6.96 31.32 33.00
N TRP A 113 -5.68 31.14 33.34
CA TRP A 113 -5.27 30.09 34.27
C TRP A 113 -5.58 30.48 35.72
N SER A 114 -6.30 29.59 36.40
CA SER A 114 -6.37 29.62 37.86
C SER A 114 -5.00 29.29 38.47
N GLU A 115 -4.81 29.63 39.74
CA GLU A 115 -3.58 29.27 40.49
C GLU A 115 -3.31 27.76 40.45
N GLN A 116 -4.36 26.94 40.65
CA GLN A 116 -4.28 25.49 40.55
C GLN A 116 -3.89 25.01 39.15
N THR A 117 -4.46 25.61 38.10
CA THR A 117 -4.10 25.30 36.71
C THR A 117 -2.63 25.61 36.45
N ARG A 118 -2.15 26.75 36.94
CA ARG A 118 -0.77 27.19 36.76
C ARG A 118 0.23 26.25 37.44
N GLU A 119 -0.07 25.76 38.64
CA GLU A 119 0.76 24.76 39.33
C GLU A 119 0.86 23.45 38.55
N ILE A 120 -0.26 22.95 38.03
CA ILE A 120 -0.30 21.73 37.21
C ILE A 120 0.51 21.92 35.93
N LEU A 121 0.27 23.01 35.19
CA LEU A 121 0.96 23.28 33.94
C LEU A 121 2.46 23.52 34.14
N GLN A 122 2.88 24.16 35.24
CA GLN A 122 4.28 24.32 35.57
C GLN A 122 4.96 22.98 35.86
N ARG A 123 4.27 22.06 36.54
CA ARG A 123 4.75 20.70 36.76
C ARG A 123 4.91 19.95 35.45
N ASP A 124 3.87 19.96 34.60
CA ASP A 124 3.88 19.31 33.29
C ASP A 124 5.01 19.86 32.39
N TRP A 125 5.22 21.18 32.44
CA TRP A 125 6.31 21.87 31.75
C TRP A 125 7.68 21.37 32.22
N ASN A 126 7.92 21.35 33.53
CA ASN A 126 9.21 20.92 34.08
C ASN A 126 9.53 19.47 33.71
N ILE A 127 8.53 18.58 33.75
CA ILE A 127 8.66 17.19 33.31
C ILE A 127 9.00 17.15 31.81
N SER A 128 8.28 17.90 30.98
CA SER A 128 8.50 17.93 29.53
C SER A 128 9.90 18.45 29.16
N ILE A 129 10.44 19.42 29.90
CA ILE A 129 11.83 19.89 29.73
C ILE A 129 12.85 18.83 30.12
N GLN A 130 12.60 18.07 31.20
CA GLN A 130 13.45 16.94 31.56
C GLN A 130 13.45 15.86 30.46
N THR A 131 12.27 15.49 29.96
CA THR A 131 12.11 14.58 28.83
C THR A 131 12.88 15.07 27.59
N MET A 132 12.80 16.37 27.28
CA MET A 132 13.56 16.95 26.16
C MET A 132 15.06 16.85 26.35
N ASN A 133 15.56 17.08 27.57
CA ASN A 133 17.00 16.91 27.85
C ASN A 133 17.45 15.47 27.63
N ASP A 134 16.65 14.50 28.06
CA ASP A 134 16.96 13.08 27.85
C ASP A 134 16.85 12.69 26.37
N PHE A 135 15.87 13.22 25.65
CA PHE A 135 15.76 13.10 24.20
C PHE A 135 17.01 13.63 23.48
N ILE A 136 17.47 14.84 23.83
CA ILE A 136 18.70 15.40 23.25
C ILE A 136 19.92 14.53 23.58
N LYS A 137 20.05 14.02 24.81
CA LYS A 137 21.14 13.08 25.16
C LYS A 137 21.10 11.84 24.28
N THR A 138 19.92 11.26 24.06
CA THR A 138 19.75 10.12 23.15
C THR A 138 20.17 10.48 21.73
N LEU A 139 19.77 11.65 21.20
CA LEU A 139 20.19 12.10 19.87
C LEU A 139 21.72 12.22 19.73
N VAL A 140 22.41 12.68 20.77
CA VAL A 140 23.89 12.79 20.75
C VAL A 140 24.56 11.41 20.72
N LEU A 141 23.92 10.38 21.28
CA LEU A 141 24.44 9.02 21.31
C LEU A 141 24.19 8.24 20.00
N LEU A 142 23.28 8.72 19.14
CA LEU A 142 22.98 8.06 17.88
C LEU A 142 24.06 8.31 16.83
N ALA A 143 24.55 7.23 16.23
CA ALA A 143 25.44 7.31 15.08
C ALA A 143 24.63 7.61 13.81
N PRO A 144 25.04 8.56 12.94
CA PRO A 144 24.37 8.82 11.68
C PRO A 144 24.34 7.58 10.78
N VAL A 145 23.19 7.30 10.17
CA VAL A 145 22.99 6.20 9.21
C VAL A 145 22.95 6.77 7.80
N SER A 146 23.63 6.12 6.86
CA SER A 146 23.58 6.55 5.46
C SER A 146 22.20 6.31 4.86
N THR A 147 21.68 7.31 4.15
CA THR A 147 20.41 7.25 3.40
C THR A 147 20.51 6.44 2.12
N LYS A 148 21.72 6.00 1.74
CA LYS A 148 21.95 5.20 0.53
C LYS A 148 21.13 3.91 0.52
N SER A 149 21.06 3.19 1.64
CA SER A 149 20.26 1.95 1.70
C SER A 149 18.75 2.21 1.51
N LEU A 150 18.28 3.41 1.83
CA LEU A 150 16.90 3.82 1.60
C LEU A 150 16.64 4.18 0.13
N LEU A 151 17.65 4.75 -0.55
CA LEU A 151 17.63 4.93 -2.02
C LEU A 151 17.66 3.58 -2.75
N ASP A 152 18.55 2.68 -2.35
CA ASP A 152 18.70 1.35 -2.94
C ASP A 152 17.39 0.56 -2.79
N LEU A 153 16.79 0.54 -1.60
CA LEU A 153 15.49 -0.09 -1.36
C LEU A 153 14.37 0.49 -2.24
N ASN A 154 14.37 1.81 -2.46
CA ASN A 154 13.38 2.45 -3.32
C ASN A 154 13.57 2.08 -4.79
N ASN A 155 14.83 1.98 -5.25
CA ASN A 155 15.16 1.55 -6.60
C ASN A 155 14.74 0.09 -6.84
N ASP A 156 15.07 -0.81 -5.90
CA ASP A 156 14.68 -2.23 -5.96
C ASP A 156 13.16 -2.38 -6.07
N ARG A 157 12.40 -1.57 -5.31
CA ARG A 157 10.94 -1.54 -5.39
C ARG A 157 10.42 -1.08 -6.74
N ASN A 158 11.04 -0.07 -7.33
CA ASN A 158 10.63 0.42 -8.64
C ASN A 158 10.90 -0.64 -9.72
N ILE A 159 12.00 -1.38 -9.62
CA ILE A 159 12.29 -2.53 -10.48
C ILE A 159 11.21 -3.61 -10.31
N ILE A 160 10.90 -4.02 -9.07
CA ILE A 160 9.88 -5.02 -8.78
C ILE A 160 8.51 -4.58 -9.32
N ARG A 161 8.12 -3.32 -9.14
CA ARG A 161 6.88 -2.76 -9.69
C ARG A 161 6.83 -2.84 -11.20
N SER A 162 7.93 -2.52 -11.87
CA SER A 162 8.03 -2.63 -13.33
C SER A 162 7.85 -4.08 -13.77
N VAL A 163 8.55 -5.03 -13.15
CA VAL A 163 8.44 -6.46 -13.48
C VAL A 163 7.01 -6.99 -13.25
N LEU A 164 6.37 -6.60 -12.15
CA LEU A 164 4.97 -6.97 -11.88
C LEU A 164 4.01 -6.37 -12.90
N HIS A 165 4.26 -5.13 -13.35
CA HIS A 165 3.45 -4.50 -14.38
C HIS A 165 3.55 -5.26 -15.71
N GLU A 166 4.77 -5.56 -16.16
CA GLU A 166 5.00 -6.37 -17.38
C GLU A 166 4.35 -7.75 -17.27
N SER A 167 4.50 -8.43 -16.12
CA SER A 167 3.88 -9.74 -15.89
C SER A 167 2.36 -9.67 -16.00
N ARG A 168 1.74 -8.59 -15.52
CA ARG A 168 0.30 -8.38 -15.62
C ARG A 168 -0.14 -8.18 -17.08
N LEU A 169 0.63 -7.43 -17.88
CA LEU A 169 0.33 -7.24 -19.30
C LEU A 169 0.40 -8.57 -20.05
N MET A 170 1.43 -9.38 -19.80
CA MET A 170 1.55 -10.72 -20.40
C MET A 170 0.38 -11.62 -20.04
N ILE A 171 -0.07 -11.61 -18.77
CA ILE A 171 -1.24 -12.40 -18.35
C ILE A 171 -2.50 -11.95 -19.10
N MET A 172 -2.68 -10.64 -19.32
CA MET A 172 -3.82 -10.13 -20.08
C MET A 172 -3.77 -10.56 -21.55
N GLU A 173 -2.59 -10.55 -22.18
CA GLU A 173 -2.41 -11.06 -23.54
C GLU A 173 -2.73 -12.56 -23.64
N LEU A 174 -2.27 -13.36 -22.67
CA LEU A 174 -2.57 -14.79 -22.60
C LEU A 174 -4.08 -15.04 -22.48
N GLN A 175 -4.79 -14.25 -21.66
CA GLN A 175 -6.24 -14.33 -21.54
C GLN A 175 -6.94 -14.00 -22.87
N GLN A 176 -6.48 -12.99 -23.58
CA GLN A 176 -7.05 -12.64 -24.88
C GLN A 176 -6.86 -13.75 -25.92
N ILE A 177 -5.67 -14.37 -25.96
CA ILE A 177 -5.39 -15.50 -26.85
C ILE A 177 -6.28 -16.70 -26.51
N GLU A 178 -6.50 -16.98 -25.22
CA GLU A 178 -7.40 -18.05 -24.77
C GLU A 178 -8.85 -17.80 -25.23
N ASP A 179 -9.35 -16.58 -25.07
CA ASP A 179 -10.68 -16.18 -25.52
C ASP A 179 -10.83 -16.32 -27.05
N GLU A 180 -9.82 -15.91 -27.82
CA GLU A 180 -9.80 -16.06 -29.28
C GLU A 180 -9.78 -17.54 -29.70
N LEU A 181 -9.03 -18.38 -28.99
CA LEU A 181 -8.95 -19.82 -29.26
C LEU A 181 -10.30 -20.50 -29.01
N ILE A 182 -10.97 -20.17 -27.90
CA ILE A 182 -12.32 -20.66 -27.60
C ILE A 182 -13.31 -20.26 -28.70
N ALA A 183 -13.25 -19.02 -29.18
CA ALA A 183 -14.11 -18.54 -30.26
C ALA A 183 -13.85 -19.28 -31.59
N LEU A 184 -12.58 -19.54 -31.93
CA LEU A 184 -12.20 -20.30 -33.12
C LEU A 184 -12.64 -21.76 -33.04
N GLU A 185 -12.49 -22.41 -31.88
CA GLU A 185 -12.97 -23.79 -31.67
C GLU A 185 -14.49 -23.88 -31.84
N GLN A 186 -15.24 -22.92 -31.30
CA GLN A 186 -16.69 -22.86 -31.50
C GLN A 186 -17.07 -22.66 -32.97
N ALA A 187 -16.38 -21.76 -33.68
CA ALA A 187 -16.61 -21.52 -35.09
C ALA A 187 -16.29 -22.76 -35.95
N ALA A 188 -15.18 -23.46 -35.65
CA ALA A 188 -14.80 -24.69 -36.31
C ALA A 188 -15.82 -25.81 -36.06
N PHE A 189 -16.32 -25.93 -34.82
CA PHE A 189 -17.38 -26.87 -34.47
C PHE A 189 -18.66 -26.60 -35.28
N ILE A 190 -19.15 -25.36 -35.31
CA ILE A 190 -20.32 -24.96 -36.09
C ILE A 190 -20.11 -25.24 -37.59
N TYR A 191 -18.92 -24.95 -38.12
CA TYR A 191 -18.60 -25.22 -39.52
C TYR A 191 -18.64 -26.72 -39.83
N SER A 192 -18.05 -27.56 -38.98
CA SER A 192 -18.08 -29.01 -39.13
C SER A 192 -19.50 -29.59 -39.11
N GLU A 193 -20.34 -29.15 -38.16
CA GLU A 193 -21.76 -29.54 -38.10
C GLU A 193 -22.52 -29.15 -39.38
N ASN A 194 -22.26 -27.95 -39.90
CA ASN A 194 -22.90 -27.47 -41.12
C ASN A 194 -22.47 -28.29 -42.33
N VAL A 195 -21.18 -28.58 -42.49
CA VAL A 195 -20.67 -29.45 -43.57
C VAL A 195 -21.29 -30.84 -43.52
N GLU A 196 -21.44 -31.41 -42.32
CA GLU A 196 -22.08 -32.72 -42.14
C GLU A 196 -23.57 -32.69 -42.55
N LYS A 197 -24.30 -31.62 -42.19
CA LYS A 197 -25.69 -31.39 -42.63
C LYS A 197 -25.82 -31.21 -44.15
N TYR A 198 -24.90 -30.46 -44.78
CA TYR A 198 -24.91 -30.25 -46.23
C TYR A 198 -24.61 -31.54 -47.00
N THR A 199 -23.65 -32.34 -46.53
CA THR A 199 -23.28 -33.61 -47.17
C THR A 199 -24.38 -34.66 -47.04
N THR A 200 -25.04 -34.78 -45.88
CA THR A 200 -26.21 -35.67 -45.72
C THR A 200 -27.40 -35.22 -46.57
N LYS A 201 -27.71 -33.92 -46.60
CA LYS A 201 -28.85 -33.39 -47.37
C LYS A 201 -28.66 -33.55 -48.88
N ASN A 202 -27.47 -33.24 -49.40
CA ASN A 202 -27.16 -33.43 -50.81
C ASN A 202 -27.13 -34.92 -51.18
N GLY A 203 -26.54 -35.79 -50.35
CA GLY A 203 -26.55 -37.24 -50.58
C GLY A 203 -27.96 -37.84 -50.62
N ALA A 204 -28.87 -37.36 -49.77
CA ALA A 204 -30.29 -37.75 -49.79
C ALA A 204 -31.03 -37.23 -51.03
N GLN A 205 -30.76 -36.00 -51.47
CA GLN A 205 -31.34 -35.44 -52.69
C GLN A 205 -30.85 -36.18 -53.95
N THR A 206 -29.55 -36.49 -54.06
CA THR A 206 -29.01 -37.26 -55.19
C THR A 206 -29.60 -38.67 -55.24
N LYS A 207 -29.78 -39.34 -54.09
CA LYS A 207 -30.48 -40.63 -54.02
C LYS A 207 -31.94 -40.53 -54.50
N ASN A 208 -32.69 -39.52 -54.06
CA ASN A 208 -34.08 -39.34 -54.48
C ASN A 208 -34.19 -39.05 -55.99
N ILE A 209 -33.29 -38.25 -56.55
CA ILE A 209 -33.25 -38.00 -58.00
C ILE A 209 -32.96 -39.29 -58.77
N LEU A 210 -31.98 -40.08 -58.34
CA LEU A 210 -31.65 -41.36 -58.98
C LEU A 210 -32.79 -42.39 -58.88
N VAL A 211 -33.48 -42.45 -57.75
CA VAL A 211 -34.66 -43.31 -57.56
C VAL A 211 -35.82 -42.89 -58.46
N ASN A 212 -36.07 -41.57 -58.60
CA ASN A 212 -37.12 -41.08 -59.50
C ASN A 212 -36.79 -41.36 -60.96
N ILE A 213 -35.54 -41.15 -61.40
CA ILE A 213 -35.09 -41.48 -62.76
C ILE A 213 -35.22 -42.98 -63.04
N LEU A 214 -34.86 -43.84 -62.07
CA LEU A 214 -35.03 -45.29 -62.19
C LEU A 214 -36.52 -45.70 -62.30
N ASN A 215 -37.40 -45.05 -61.53
CA ASN A 215 -38.83 -45.34 -61.57
C ASN A 215 -39.48 -44.88 -62.90
N GLU A 216 -39.06 -43.73 -63.46
CA GLU A 216 -39.51 -43.26 -64.77
C GLU A 216 -39.07 -44.22 -65.89
N LEU A 217 -37.82 -44.69 -65.87
CA LEU A 217 -37.31 -45.68 -66.83
C LEU A 217 -38.01 -47.04 -66.76
N ILE A 218 -38.49 -47.45 -65.58
CA ILE A 218 -39.25 -48.70 -65.39
C ILE A 218 -40.70 -48.56 -65.87
N LEU A 219 -41.30 -47.36 -65.77
CA LEU A 219 -42.66 -47.09 -66.24
C LEU A 219 -42.74 -46.98 -67.77
N ASP A 220 -41.73 -46.39 -68.42
CA ASP A 220 -41.65 -46.31 -69.88
C ASP A 220 -41.31 -47.66 -70.55
N GLY A 221 -40.81 -48.64 -69.80
CA GLY A 221 -40.51 -49.99 -70.29
C GLY A 221 -41.70 -50.97 -70.30
N ASN A 222 -42.88 -50.55 -69.82
CA ASN A 222 -44.09 -51.40 -69.68
C ASN A 222 -45.29 -50.94 -70.53
N SER A 223 -45.06 -50.09 -71.55
CA SER A 223 -46.08 -49.66 -72.53
C SER A 223 -45.98 -50.42 -73.85
#